data_AF-A0A2E8WMX1-F1
#
_entry.id   AF-A0A2E8WMX1-F1
#
_cell.length_a   1.000
_cell.length_b   1.000
_cell.length_c   1.000
_cell.angle_alpha   90.00
_cell.angle_beta   90.00
_cell.angle_gamma   90.00
#
_symmetry.space_group_name_H-M   'P 1'
#
loop_
_entity.id
_entity.type
_entity.pdbx_description
1 polymer ?
#
loop_
_entity_poly.entity_id
_entity_poly.type
_entity_poly.pdbx_seq_one_letter_code
_entity_poly.pdbx_strand_id
1 'polypeptide(L)' 'SIKVLIEGDQAVTYGYVMSAMDRLKNAGIEDVGLVTQPRSSESI' A
#
# COMPACT_ATOMS: atom_id res chain seq x y z
N SER A 1 10.68 2.87 -16.71
CA SER A 1 9.83 3.28 -15.59
C SER A 1 10.15 2.41 -14.38
N ILE A 2 10.09 2.99 -13.17
CA ILE A 2 10.27 2.26 -11.92
C ILE A 2 8.90 1.79 -11.46
N LYS A 3 8.77 0.51 -11.10
CA LYS A 3 7.54 -0.07 -10.57
C LYS A 3 7.69 -0.28 -9.08
N VAL A 4 6.70 0.16 -8.31
CA VAL A 4 6.70 0.05 -6.84
C VAL A 4 5.50 -0.79 -6.40
N LEU A 5 5.77 -1.74 -5.52
CA LEU A 5 4.77 -2.52 -4.80
C LEU A 5 4.72 -2.02 -3.34
N ILE A 6 3.50 -1.75 -2.87
CA ILE A 6 3.26 -1.40 -1.47
C ILE A 6 2.53 -2.57 -0.82
N GLU A 7 3.16 -3.14 0.21
CA GLU A 7 2.56 -4.16 1.08
C GLU A 7 2.18 -3.50 2.41
N GLY A 8 0.91 -3.62 2.79
CA GLY A 8 0.38 -3.06 4.03
C GLY A 8 -0.36 -4.11 4.85
N ASP A 9 -0.28 -3.98 6.17
CA ASP A 9 -1.08 -4.77 7.10
C ASP A 9 -2.57 -4.42 6.97
N GLN A 10 -3.47 -5.38 7.17
CA GLN A 10 -4.92 -5.14 7.07
C GLN A 10 -5.49 -4.15 8.07
N ALA A 11 -4.86 -3.99 9.23
CA ALA A 11 -5.27 -3.02 10.23
C ALA A 11 -4.91 -1.59 9.80
N VAL A 12 -4.16 -1.40 8.71
CA VAL A 12 -3.82 -0.09 8.20
C VAL A 12 -5.08 0.62 7.74
N THR A 13 -5.29 1.80 8.31
CA THR A 13 -6.40 2.67 7.91
C THR A 13 -6.18 3.16 6.48
N TYR A 14 -7.26 3.18 5.70
CA TYR A 14 -7.26 3.65 4.31
C TYR A 14 -6.53 4.99 4.11
N GLY A 15 -6.70 5.96 5.03
CA GLY A 15 -6.04 7.27 4.95
C GLY A 15 -4.50 7.18 4.97
N TYR A 16 -3.95 6.17 5.64
CA TYR A 16 -2.51 5.94 5.67
C TYR A 16 -2.01 5.39 4.32
N VAL A 17 -2.80 4.52 3.68
CA VAL A 17 -2.54 4.04 2.31
C VAL A 17 -2.57 5.20 1.32
N MET A 18 -3.58 6.06 1.39
CA MET A 18 -3.67 7.24 0.53
C MET A 18 -2.49 8.20 0.72
N SER A 19 -2.07 8.41 1.97
CA SER A 19 -0.90 9.25 2.28
C SER A 19 0.40 8.68 1.71
N ALA A 20 0.56 7.34 1.71
CA ALA A 20 1.71 6.69 1.09
C ALA A 20 1.69 6.80 -0.43
N MET A 21 0.52 6.62 -1.05
CA MET A 21 0.32 6.79 -2.50
C MET A 21 0.63 8.22 -2.95
N ASP A 22 0.18 9.23 -2.20
CA ASP A 22 0.44 10.64 -2.51
C ASP A 22 1.93 10.98 -2.44
N ARG A 23 2.66 10.43 -1.48
CA ARG A 23 4.13 10.61 -1.39
C ARG A 23 4.84 10.03 -2.60
N LEU A 24 4.45 8.85 -3.06
CA LEU A 24 5.04 8.22 -4.25
C LEU A 24 4.73 9.01 -5.52
N LYS A 25 3.49 9.48 -5.68
CA LYS A 25 3.11 10.36 -6.79
C LYS A 25 3.92 11.66 -6.79
N ASN A 26 4.07 12.32 -5.63
CA ASN A 26 4.85 13.54 -5.50
C ASN A 26 6.35 13.32 -5.79
N ALA A 27 6.84 12.08 -5.66
CA ALA A 27 8.19 11.69 -6.06
C ALA A 27 8.34 11.37 -7.55
N GLY A 28 7.27 11.54 -8.36
CA GLY A 28 7.27 11.26 -9.80
C GLY A 28 7.05 9.80 -10.16
N ILE A 29 6.54 8.98 -9.24
CA ILE A 29 6.24 7.57 -9.49
C ILE A 29 4.78 7.46 -9.91
N GLU A 30 4.56 7.21 -11.20
CA GLU A 30 3.22 7.20 -11.82
C GLU A 30 2.59 5.80 -11.80
N ASP A 31 3.42 4.75 -11.85
CA ASP A 31 2.98 3.34 -11.91
C ASP A 31 3.07 2.68 -10.52
N VAL A 32 1.97 2.74 -9.76
CA VAL A 32 1.87 2.15 -8.41
C VAL A 32 0.76 1.10 -8.36
N GLY A 33 1.11 -0.12 -7.94
CA GLY A 33 0.16 -1.20 -7.66
C GLY A 33 -0.01 -1.42 -6.16
N LEU A 34 -1.25 -1.54 -5.70
CA LEU A 34 -1.58 -1.85 -4.30
C LEU A 34 -1.98 -3.32 -4.17
N VAL A 35 -1.35 -4.03 -3.25
CA VAL A 35 -1.75 -5.39 -2.86
C VAL A 35 -2.01 -5.39 -1.35
N THR A 36 -3.23 -5.75 -0.97
CA THR A 36 -3.62 -5.95 0.43
C THR A 36 -3.72 -7.44 0.71
N GLN A 37 -3.06 -7.94 1.73
CA GLN A 37 -3.18 -9.34 2.15
C GLN A 37 -4.40 -9.52 3.07
N PRO A 38 -5.03 -10.70 3.17
CA PRO A 38 -5.99 -11.03 4.23
C PRO A 38 -5.36 -10.89 5.62
N ARG A 39 -6.11 -10.51 6.66
CA ARG A 39 -5.65 -10.57 8.04
C ARG A 39 -5.43 -12.04 8.26
N SER A 40 -4.18 -12.44 8.50
CA SER A 40 -3.91 -13.78 9.00
C SER A 40 -4.63 -13.89 10.33
N SER A 41 -5.84 -14.44 10.31
CA SER A 41 -6.41 -15.04 11.49
C SER A 41 -5.54 -16.26 11.79
N GLU A 42 -4.43 -16.02 12.48
CA GLU A 42 -3.71 -17.10 13.15
C GLU A 42 -4.61 -17.62 14.27
N SER A 43 -5.10 -18.83 14.03
CA SER A 43 -5.59 -19.83 14.98
C SER A 43 -6.84 -19.48 15.81
N ILE A 44 -8.02 -19.90 15.32
CA ILE A 44 -9.08 -20.42 16.20
C ILE A 44 -8.78 -21.90 16.42
#